data_AF-A0A8B8BT00-F1
#
_entry.id   AF-A0A8B8BT00-F1
#
_cell.length_a   1.000
_cell.length_b   1.000
_cell.length_c   1.000
_cell.angle_alpha   90.00
_cell.angle_beta   90.00
_cell.angle_gamma   90.00
#
_symmetry.space_group_name_H-M   'P 1'
#
loop_
_entity.id
_entity.type
_entity.pdbx_description
1 polymer ?
#
loop_
_entity_poly.entity_id
_entity_poly.type
_entity_poly.pdbx_seq_one_letter_code
_entity_poly.pdbx_strand_id
1 'polypeptide(L)'
;MVLFSVILLFVVTSITFALVVTTKNIVDDIPTKGGQQVKGLPALKSMEMSLNNLSRSQDHLVQGLQNFNINTKKINKEHMENLTSILISDISLWKTAVKKLYTMFHSIVCIKSCTGRTDGNYQSCFTCGGFISCSSGIAYNRSCIQSFPDRLILWDNIKGRCGYNSSTCDPSYLFDD
;
A
#
# COMPACT_ATOMS: atom_id res chain seq x y z
N MET A 1 39.13 3.66 62.27
CA MET A 1 38.55 3.82 60.91
C MET A 1 37.10 4.27 60.95
N VAL A 2 36.20 3.62 61.71
CA VAL A 2 34.76 3.97 61.76
C VAL A 2 34.48 5.42 62.22
N LEU A 3 35.21 5.91 63.22
CA LEU A 3 35.01 7.27 63.75
C LEU A 3 35.29 8.36 62.70
N PHE A 4 36.32 8.17 61.87
CA PHE A 4 36.67 9.11 60.79
C PHE A 4 35.59 9.16 59.70
N SER A 5 34.98 8.02 59.38
CA SER A 5 33.90 7.93 58.39
C SER A 5 32.61 8.62 58.86
N VAL A 6 32.29 8.52 60.15
CA VAL A 6 31.12 9.21 60.74
C VAL A 6 31.33 10.72 60.74
N ILE A 7 32.53 11.21 61.08
CA ILE A 7 32.86 12.64 61.06
C ILE A 7 32.77 13.20 59.62
N LEU A 8 33.28 12.49 58.62
CA LEU A 8 33.17 12.90 57.22
C LEU A 8 31.71 13.01 56.74
N LEU A 9 30.84 12.08 57.17
CA LEU A 9 29.41 12.13 56.86
C LEU A 9 28.73 13.38 57.45
N PHE A 10 29.02 13.73 58.70
CA PHE A 10 28.48 14.94 59.33
C PHE A 10 28.96 16.22 58.64
N VAL A 11 30.23 16.29 58.24
CA VAL A 11 30.76 17.45 57.53
C VAL A 11 30.09 17.62 56.16
N VAL A 12 29.90 16.52 55.42
CA VAL A 12 29.24 16.57 54.10
C VAL A 12 27.78 17.00 54.23
N THR A 13 27.04 16.48 55.22
CA THR A 13 25.63 16.87 55.42
C THR A 13 25.49 18.32 55.90
N SER A 14 26.42 18.83 56.71
CA SER A 14 26.41 20.25 57.09
C SER A 14 26.67 21.19 55.91
N ILE A 15 27.58 20.83 54.99
CA ILE A 15 27.87 21.63 53.80
C ILE A 15 26.68 21.65 52.83
N THR A 16 26.03 20.50 52.60
CA THR A 16 24.85 20.44 51.74
C THR A 16 23.67 21.18 52.35
N PHE A 17 23.46 21.10 53.67
CA PHE A 17 22.41 21.84 54.36
C PHE A 17 22.66 23.36 54.29
N ALA A 18 23.91 23.79 54.46
CA ALA A 18 24.29 25.20 54.31
C ALA A 18 24.01 25.71 52.89
N LEU A 19 24.38 24.96 51.84
CA LEU A 19 24.10 25.34 50.45
C LEU A 19 22.59 25.44 50.16
N VAL A 20 21.77 24.52 50.69
CA VAL A 20 20.30 24.55 50.53
C VAL A 20 19.67 25.73 51.29
N VAL A 21 20.12 26.03 52.51
CA VAL A 21 19.63 27.19 53.27
C VAL A 21 20.05 28.50 52.60
N THR A 22 21.25 28.55 52.02
CA THR A 22 21.73 29.74 51.30
C THR A 22 20.93 29.97 50.02
N THR A 23 20.59 28.93 49.25
CA THR A 23 19.77 29.10 48.04
C THR A 23 18.31 29.43 48.36
N LYS A 24 17.74 28.89 49.45
CA LYS A 24 16.38 29.26 49.89
C LYS A 24 16.29 30.72 50.33
N ASN A 25 17.27 31.20 51.10
CA ASN A 25 17.30 32.59 51.57
C ASN A 25 17.61 33.60 50.45
N ILE A 26 18.27 33.18 49.35
CA ILE A 26 18.50 34.03 48.16
C ILE A 26 17.24 34.09 47.26
N VAL A 27 16.43 33.02 47.23
CA VAL A 27 15.17 33.00 46.46
C VAL A 27 14.11 33.93 47.08
N ASP A 28 14.18 34.19 48.38
CA ASP A 28 13.25 35.09 49.07
C ASP A 28 13.58 36.58 48.91
N ASP A 29 14.72 36.93 48.30
CA ASP A 29 15.18 38.33 48.11
C ASP A 29 15.34 38.72 46.62
N ILE A 30 14.73 37.97 45.70
CA ILE A 30 14.43 38.51 44.37
C ILE A 30 13.36 39.59 44.59
N PRO A 31 13.59 40.86 44.21
CA PRO A 31 12.56 41.86 44.34
C PRO A 31 11.42 41.49 43.39
N THR A 32 10.30 41.07 43.98
CA THR A 32 8.96 41.00 43.37
C THR A 32 8.42 42.39 43.00
N LYS A 33 9.29 43.36 42.67
CA LYS A 33 8.95 44.65 42.08
C LYS A 33 8.88 44.56 40.55
N GLY A 34 8.17 43.55 40.06
CA GLY A 34 7.80 43.41 38.64
C GLY A 34 6.33 43.05 38.42
N GLY A 35 5.58 42.67 39.47
CA GLY A 35 4.20 42.18 39.34
C GLY A 35 3.10 43.20 39.66
N GLN A 36 3.42 44.28 40.38
CA GLN A 36 2.38 45.17 40.96
C GLN A 36 2.32 46.60 40.39
N GLN A 37 3.26 47.01 39.53
CA GLN A 37 3.17 48.28 38.79
C GLN A 37 2.85 48.14 37.30
N VAL A 38 2.81 46.92 36.75
CA VAL A 38 2.40 46.69 35.35
C VAL A 38 0.88 46.66 35.14
N LYS A 39 0.08 46.60 36.23
CA LYS A 39 -1.39 46.62 36.17
C LYS A 39 -2.01 48.00 35.87
N GLY A 40 -1.19 49.06 35.79
CA GLY A 40 -1.65 50.44 35.63
C GLY A 40 -1.06 51.20 34.45
N LEU A 41 -0.33 50.54 33.54
CA LEU A 41 0.28 51.21 32.39
C LEU A 41 -0.58 51.02 31.12
N PRO A 42 -1.15 52.08 30.51
CA PRO A 42 -2.00 51.95 29.32
C PRO A 42 -1.29 51.28 28.14
N ALA A 43 0.04 51.44 28.06
CA ALA A 43 0.89 50.79 27.06
C ALA A 43 0.92 49.25 27.18
N LEU A 44 0.76 48.68 28.37
CA LEU A 44 0.80 47.22 28.59
C LEU A 44 -0.48 46.54 28.09
N LYS A 45 -1.63 47.18 28.32
CA LYS A 45 -2.94 46.73 27.82
C LYS A 45 -3.06 46.85 26.30
N SER A 46 -2.42 47.87 25.72
CA SER A 46 -2.25 48.00 24.28
C SER A 46 -1.36 46.89 23.70
N MET A 47 -0.25 46.57 24.37
CA MET A 47 0.65 45.48 23.96
C MET A 47 -0.03 44.11 24.04
N GLU A 48 -0.84 43.85 25.07
CA GLU A 48 -1.60 42.61 25.24
C GLU A 48 -2.67 42.45 24.15
N MET A 49 -3.35 43.54 23.78
CA MET A 49 -4.31 43.55 22.69
C MET A 49 -3.65 43.28 21.33
N SER A 50 -2.46 43.85 21.08
CA SER A 50 -1.63 43.54 19.91
C SER A 50 -1.14 42.09 19.90
N LEU A 51 -0.78 41.53 21.08
CA LEU A 51 -0.35 40.14 21.23
C LEU A 51 -1.48 39.16 20.93
N ASN A 52 -2.70 39.46 21.40
CA ASN A 52 -3.89 38.65 21.14
C ASN A 52 -4.29 38.69 19.66
N ASN A 53 -4.12 39.82 18.98
CA ASN A 53 -4.34 39.94 17.54
C ASN A 53 -3.30 39.16 16.72
N LEU A 54 -2.03 39.16 17.15
CA LEU A 54 -0.96 38.37 16.54
C LEU A 54 -1.20 36.86 16.73
N SER A 55 -1.59 36.43 17.93
CA SER A 55 -1.98 35.04 18.20
C SER A 55 -3.13 34.59 17.31
N ARG A 56 -4.17 35.43 17.18
CA ARG A 56 -5.32 35.15 16.31
C ARG A 56 -4.92 35.07 14.83
N SER A 57 -4.01 35.94 14.39
CA SER A 57 -3.48 35.91 13.03
C SER A 57 -2.66 34.64 12.76
N GLN A 58 -1.88 34.18 13.75
CA GLN A 58 -1.15 32.92 13.69
C GLN A 58 -2.10 31.71 13.63
N ASP A 59 -3.20 31.72 14.38
CA ASP A 59 -4.21 30.66 14.34
C ASP A 59 -4.88 30.55 12.96
N HIS A 60 -5.19 31.69 12.32
CA HIS A 60 -5.73 31.71 10.95
C HIS A 60 -4.74 31.15 9.92
N LEU A 61 -3.44 31.39 10.08
CA LEU A 61 -2.41 30.84 9.20
C LEU A 61 -2.25 29.32 9.40
N VAL A 62 -2.28 28.84 10.66
CA VAL A 62 -2.25 27.40 10.97
C VAL A 62 -3.48 26.70 10.40
N GLN A 63 -4.66 27.28 10.58
CA GLN A 63 -5.90 26.74 10.02
C GLN A 63 -5.90 26.75 8.49
N GLY A 64 -5.36 27.81 7.86
CA GLY A 64 -5.18 27.89 6.41
C GLY A 64 -4.24 26.81 5.88
N LEU A 65 -3.12 26.56 6.57
CA LEU A 65 -2.17 25.50 6.21
C LEU A 65 -2.76 24.10 6.39
N GLN A 66 -3.56 23.89 7.43
CA GLN A 66 -4.29 22.63 7.63
C GLN A 66 -5.32 22.40 6.53
N ASN A 67 -6.11 23.41 6.18
CA ASN A 67 -7.09 23.32 5.10
C ASN A 67 -6.43 23.10 3.74
N PHE A 68 -5.30 23.76 3.47
CA PHE A 68 -4.52 23.53 2.27
C PHE A 68 -4.03 22.07 2.21
N ASN A 69 -3.44 21.55 3.28
CA ASN A 69 -2.98 20.16 3.35
C ASN A 69 -4.13 19.14 3.15
N ILE A 70 -5.30 19.38 3.74
CA ILE A 70 -6.50 18.54 3.55
C ILE A 70 -6.97 18.58 2.09
N ASN A 71 -7.05 19.77 1.50
CA ASN A 71 -7.46 19.94 0.10
C ASN A 71 -6.47 19.28 -0.86
N THR A 72 -5.16 19.39 -0.63
CA THR A 72 -4.15 18.70 -1.45
C THR A 72 -4.28 17.18 -1.36
N LYS A 73 -4.51 16.63 -0.16
CA LYS A 73 -4.75 15.18 0.02
C LYS A 73 -6.02 14.71 -0.66
N LYS A 74 -7.09 15.51 -0.61
CA LYS A 74 -8.38 15.21 -1.23
C LYS A 74 -8.27 15.22 -2.76
N ILE A 75 -7.64 16.25 -3.35
CA ILE A 75 -7.40 16.34 -4.79
C ILE A 75 -6.57 15.15 -5.28
N ASN A 76 -5.52 14.76 -4.57
CA ASN A 76 -4.70 13.60 -4.93
C ASN A 76 -5.51 12.29 -4.88
N LYS A 77 -6.43 12.14 -3.93
CA LYS A 77 -7.31 10.97 -3.82
C LYS A 77 -8.35 10.92 -4.94
N GLU A 78 -9.06 12.01 -5.18
CA GLU A 78 -10.08 12.12 -6.25
C GLU A 78 -9.45 11.91 -7.63
N HIS A 79 -8.25 12.45 -7.86
CA HIS A 79 -7.52 12.25 -9.11
C HIS A 79 -7.14 10.79 -9.32
N MET A 80 -6.70 10.08 -8.27
CA MET A 80 -6.38 8.65 -8.35
C MET A 80 -7.63 7.78 -8.56
N GLU A 81 -8.75 8.10 -7.92
CA GLU A 81 -10.03 7.39 -8.12
C GLU A 81 -10.56 7.58 -9.55
N ASN A 82 -10.43 8.79 -10.12
CA ASN A 82 -10.78 9.08 -11.51
C ASN A 82 -9.85 8.37 -12.53
N LEU A 83 -8.53 8.37 -12.29
CA LEU A 83 -7.60 7.59 -13.13
C LEU A 83 -7.89 6.09 -13.07
N THR A 84 -8.28 5.58 -11.90
CA THR A 84 -8.62 4.17 -11.71
C THR A 84 -9.87 3.80 -12.50
N SER A 85 -10.91 4.64 -12.52
CA SER A 85 -12.14 4.36 -13.26
C SER A 85 -11.94 4.37 -14.78
N ILE A 86 -11.12 5.30 -15.30
CA ILE A 86 -10.74 5.36 -16.72
C ILE A 86 -9.94 4.12 -17.14
N LEU A 87 -8.97 3.69 -16.32
CA LEU A 87 -8.20 2.48 -16.61
C LEU A 87 -9.07 1.21 -16.60
N ILE A 88 -10.05 1.12 -15.70
CA ILE A 88 -10.94 -0.04 -15.60
C ILE A 88 -11.82 -0.19 -16.86
N SER A 89 -12.34 0.90 -17.43
CA SER A 89 -13.14 0.83 -18.66
C SER A 89 -12.32 0.34 -19.85
N ASP A 90 -11.10 0.84 -20.00
CA ASP A 90 -10.21 0.46 -21.10
C ASP A 90 -9.70 -0.98 -20.97
N ILE A 91 -9.40 -1.42 -19.73
CA ILE A 91 -9.02 -2.82 -19.44
C ILE A 91 -10.18 -3.79 -19.71
N SER A 92 -11.41 -3.41 -19.39
CA SER A 92 -12.60 -4.24 -19.65
C SER A 92 -12.81 -4.48 -21.16
N LEU A 93 -12.68 -3.41 -21.96
CA LEU A 93 -12.76 -3.48 -23.40
C LEU A 93 -11.64 -4.35 -23.99
N TRP A 94 -10.41 -4.18 -23.52
CA TRP A 94 -9.27 -4.97 -23.97
C TRP A 94 -9.40 -6.44 -23.60
N LYS A 95 -9.87 -6.77 -22.38
CA LYS A 95 -10.17 -8.16 -21.98
C LYS A 95 -11.18 -8.82 -22.91
N THR A 96 -12.23 -8.10 -23.29
CA THR A 96 -13.25 -8.59 -24.23
C THR A 96 -12.66 -8.84 -25.61
N ALA A 97 -11.83 -7.91 -26.11
CA ALA A 97 -11.17 -8.05 -27.41
C ALA A 97 -10.17 -9.23 -27.42
N VAL A 98 -9.36 -9.38 -26.37
CA VAL A 98 -8.41 -10.48 -26.20
C VAL A 98 -9.14 -11.82 -26.13
N LYS A 99 -10.22 -11.91 -25.34
CA LYS A 99 -11.05 -13.12 -25.27
C LYS A 99 -11.57 -13.52 -26.65
N LYS A 100 -12.15 -12.56 -27.40
CA LYS A 100 -12.65 -12.81 -28.76
C LYS A 100 -11.54 -13.29 -29.71
N LEU A 101 -10.38 -12.66 -29.65
CA LEU A 101 -9.22 -13.05 -30.45
C LEU A 101 -8.77 -14.47 -30.11
N TYR A 102 -8.74 -14.81 -28.82
CA TYR A 102 -8.34 -16.12 -28.33
C TYR A 102 -9.31 -17.22 -28.76
N THR A 103 -10.62 -16.99 -28.60
CA THR A 103 -11.66 -17.91 -29.07
C THR A 103 -11.58 -18.11 -30.59
N MET A 104 -11.30 -17.04 -31.34
CA MET A 104 -11.11 -17.12 -32.80
C MET A 104 -9.89 -17.97 -33.16
N PHE A 105 -8.73 -17.72 -32.56
CA PHE A 105 -7.53 -18.53 -32.81
C PHE A 105 -7.73 -19.99 -32.41
N HIS A 106 -8.39 -20.24 -31.28
CA HIS A 106 -8.74 -21.59 -30.86
C HIS A 106 -9.59 -22.30 -31.91
N SER A 107 -10.65 -21.66 -32.40
CA SER A 107 -11.53 -22.23 -33.44
C SER A 107 -10.80 -22.56 -34.75
N ILE A 108 -9.76 -21.80 -35.09
CA ILE A 108 -8.93 -22.04 -36.29
C ILE A 108 -7.98 -23.22 -36.10
N VAL A 109 -7.37 -23.34 -34.92
CA VAL A 109 -6.31 -24.31 -34.64
C VAL A 109 -6.86 -25.66 -34.18
N CYS A 110 -7.93 -25.63 -33.39
CA CYS A 110 -8.50 -26.83 -32.80
C CYS A 110 -9.16 -27.71 -33.86
N ILE A 111 -9.25 -29.00 -33.57
CA ILE A 111 -9.90 -29.98 -34.44
C ILE A 111 -10.99 -30.73 -33.69
N LYS A 112 -11.97 -31.22 -34.44
CA LYS A 112 -13.04 -32.11 -33.94
C LYS A 112 -12.93 -33.53 -34.50
N SER A 113 -12.23 -33.71 -35.62
CA SER A 113 -11.98 -35.02 -36.24
C SER A 113 -10.62 -35.05 -36.97
N CYS A 114 -10.16 -36.26 -37.26
CA CYS A 114 -8.93 -36.53 -38.00
C CYS A 114 -9.15 -36.75 -39.51
N THR A 115 -10.35 -36.46 -40.02
CA THR A 115 -10.69 -36.63 -41.43
C THR A 115 -9.80 -35.74 -42.30
N GLY A 116 -9.05 -36.33 -43.24
CA GLY A 116 -8.13 -35.60 -44.11
C GLY A 116 -6.91 -35.02 -43.41
N ARG A 117 -6.61 -35.46 -42.17
CA ARG A 117 -5.42 -35.06 -41.43
C ARG A 117 -4.40 -36.19 -41.42
N THR A 118 -3.13 -35.80 -41.39
CA THR A 118 -2.01 -36.72 -41.17
C THR A 118 -2.03 -37.24 -39.74
N ASP A 119 -1.30 -38.33 -39.50
CA ASP A 119 -1.10 -38.83 -38.16
C ASP A 119 -0.30 -37.84 -37.32
N GLY A 120 -0.70 -37.66 -36.05
CA GLY A 120 -0.11 -36.63 -35.19
C GLY A 120 -1.02 -36.20 -34.05
N ASN A 121 -0.53 -35.27 -33.23
CA ASN A 121 -1.27 -34.72 -32.10
C ASN A 121 -1.71 -33.29 -32.40
N TYR A 122 -2.97 -33.00 -32.12
CA TYR A 122 -3.65 -31.77 -32.50
C TYR A 122 -4.43 -31.22 -31.32
N GLN A 123 -4.57 -29.90 -31.28
CA GLN A 123 -5.40 -29.25 -30.26
C GLN A 123 -6.87 -29.67 -30.36
N SER A 124 -7.47 -30.02 -29.22
CA SER A 124 -8.89 -30.38 -29.13
C SER A 124 -9.75 -29.13 -29.07
N CYS A 125 -10.90 -29.12 -29.79
CA CYS A 125 -11.92 -28.08 -29.66
C CYS A 125 -12.78 -28.22 -28.38
N PHE A 126 -12.59 -29.30 -27.63
CA PHE A 126 -13.48 -29.66 -26.52
C PHE A 126 -12.83 -29.48 -25.14
N THR A 127 -11.50 -29.39 -25.06
CA THR A 127 -10.78 -29.22 -23.80
C THR A 127 -9.35 -28.71 -24.04
N CYS A 128 -8.85 -27.87 -23.14
CA CYS A 128 -7.43 -27.56 -23.07
C CYS A 128 -6.63 -28.55 -22.23
N GLY A 129 -7.29 -29.32 -21.35
CA GLY A 129 -6.66 -30.35 -20.53
C GLY A 129 -6.34 -31.64 -21.30
N GLY A 130 -6.39 -31.59 -22.63
CA GLY A 130 -6.21 -32.73 -23.51
C GLY A 130 -6.02 -32.31 -24.97
N PHE A 131 -5.79 -33.31 -25.81
CA PHE A 131 -5.52 -33.16 -27.24
C PHE A 131 -6.13 -34.33 -28.01
N ILE A 132 -6.20 -34.20 -29.33
CA ILE A 132 -6.63 -35.28 -30.22
C ILE A 132 -5.40 -35.88 -30.88
N SER A 133 -5.20 -37.17 -30.69
CA SER A 133 -4.21 -37.95 -31.43
C SER A 133 -4.89 -38.57 -32.65
N CYS A 134 -4.35 -38.32 -33.83
CA CYS A 134 -4.80 -38.88 -35.09
C CYS A 134 -3.90 -40.06 -35.47
N SER A 135 -4.51 -41.20 -35.78
CA SER A 135 -3.83 -42.36 -36.36
C SER A 135 -4.73 -43.00 -37.41
N SER A 136 -4.26 -43.08 -38.65
CA SER A 136 -5.00 -43.62 -39.80
C SER A 136 -6.39 -43.01 -39.97
N GLY A 137 -6.50 -41.69 -39.77
CA GLY A 137 -7.76 -40.94 -39.86
C GLY A 137 -8.73 -41.11 -38.68
N ILE A 138 -8.37 -41.90 -37.67
CA ILE A 138 -9.16 -42.11 -36.45
C ILE A 138 -8.71 -41.13 -35.37
N ALA A 139 -9.67 -40.48 -34.72
CA ALA A 139 -9.43 -39.53 -33.63
C ALA A 139 -9.47 -40.21 -32.26
N TYR A 140 -8.40 -40.03 -31.48
CA TYR A 140 -8.30 -40.48 -30.10
C TYR A 140 -8.19 -39.29 -29.17
N ASN A 141 -9.19 -39.10 -28.32
CA ASN A 141 -9.13 -38.08 -27.27
C ASN A 141 -8.12 -38.51 -26.21
N ARG A 142 -7.11 -37.67 -25.97
CA ARG A 142 -6.06 -37.89 -24.98
C ARG A 142 -6.14 -36.79 -23.94
N SER A 143 -6.08 -37.18 -22.67
CA SER A 143 -5.94 -36.22 -21.56
C SER A 143 -4.47 -35.92 -21.32
N CYS A 144 -4.17 -34.69 -20.95
CA CYS A 144 -2.89 -34.34 -20.37
C CYS A 144 -2.78 -35.00 -18.99
N ILE A 145 -1.74 -35.79 -18.77
CA ILE A 145 -1.53 -36.47 -17.50
C ILE A 145 -1.21 -35.42 -16.45
N GLN A 146 -2.06 -35.30 -15.43
CA GLN A 146 -1.85 -34.34 -14.36
C GLN A 146 -0.83 -34.90 -13.36
N SER A 147 0.33 -34.26 -13.24
CA SER A 147 1.37 -34.68 -12.30
C SER A 147 1.07 -34.27 -10.85
N PHE A 148 0.25 -33.24 -10.65
CA PHE A 148 -0.11 -32.72 -9.32
C PHE A 148 -1.59 -32.31 -9.27
N PRO A 149 -2.32 -32.65 -8.20
CA PRO A 149 -3.77 -32.40 -8.10
C PRO A 149 -4.13 -30.92 -8.21
N ASP A 150 -3.27 -30.02 -7.72
CA ASP A 150 -3.55 -28.58 -7.66
C ASP A 150 -3.06 -27.81 -8.90
N ARG A 151 -2.48 -28.51 -9.89
CA ARG A 151 -1.94 -27.84 -11.08
C ARG A 151 -2.34 -28.55 -12.36
N LEU A 152 -3.25 -27.91 -13.08
CA LEU A 152 -3.70 -28.35 -14.39
C LEU A 152 -2.55 -28.26 -15.39
N ILE A 153 -2.45 -29.27 -16.26
CA ILE A 153 -1.51 -29.29 -17.39
C ILE A 153 -2.33 -29.15 -18.66
N LEU A 154 -1.95 -28.21 -19.50
CA LEU A 154 -2.68 -27.81 -20.69
C LEU A 154 -1.90 -28.18 -21.95
N TRP A 155 -2.61 -28.56 -23.01
CA TRP A 155 -2.03 -28.77 -24.33
C TRP A 155 -1.57 -27.44 -24.93
N ASP A 156 -0.33 -27.40 -25.42
CA ASP A 156 0.22 -26.30 -26.21
C ASP A 156 0.52 -26.80 -27.62
N ASN A 157 -0.21 -26.26 -28.60
CA ASN A 157 -0.17 -26.71 -29.99
C ASN A 157 1.09 -26.21 -30.73
N ILE A 158 1.67 -25.09 -30.31
CA ILE A 158 2.94 -24.61 -30.86
C ILE A 158 4.08 -25.52 -30.37
N LYS A 159 4.05 -25.94 -29.11
CA LYS A 159 5.06 -26.83 -28.53
C LYS A 159 4.79 -28.31 -28.82
N GLY A 160 3.58 -28.67 -29.24
CA GLY A 160 3.16 -30.05 -29.49
C GLY A 160 3.17 -30.94 -28.24
N ARG A 161 2.93 -30.37 -27.04
CA ARG A 161 2.96 -31.13 -25.78
C ARG A 161 2.11 -30.51 -24.69
N CYS A 162 1.78 -31.32 -23.70
CA CYS A 162 1.19 -30.87 -22.43
C CYS A 162 2.24 -30.14 -21.57
N GLY A 163 1.88 -29.01 -20.98
CA GLY A 163 2.72 -28.26 -20.04
C GLY A 163 1.90 -27.40 -19.08
N TYR A 164 2.54 -26.85 -18.05
CA TYR A 164 1.85 -26.00 -17.07
C TYR A 164 1.35 -24.67 -17.67
N ASN A 165 2.03 -24.20 -18.72
CA ASN A 165 1.67 -22.98 -19.41
C ASN A 165 1.47 -23.31 -20.89
N SER A 166 0.28 -23.05 -21.39
CA SER A 166 -0.04 -23.12 -22.81
C SER A 166 -0.20 -21.73 -23.39
N SER A 167 0.44 -21.51 -24.54
CA SER A 167 0.31 -20.28 -25.33
C SER A 167 -0.83 -20.35 -26.35
N THR A 168 -1.46 -21.52 -26.51
CA THR A 168 -2.47 -21.77 -27.54
C THR A 168 -3.81 -22.23 -27.00
N CYS A 169 -3.89 -22.62 -25.72
CA CYS A 169 -5.14 -23.05 -25.09
C CYS A 169 -5.24 -22.54 -23.65
N ASP A 170 -6.32 -21.82 -23.35
CA ASP A 170 -6.63 -21.25 -22.05
C ASP A 170 -8.11 -21.52 -21.78
N PRO A 171 -8.44 -22.33 -20.76
CA PRO A 171 -9.82 -22.65 -20.40
C PRO A 171 -10.69 -21.42 -20.14
N SER A 172 -10.12 -20.34 -19.62
CA SER A 172 -10.86 -19.12 -19.24
C SER A 172 -11.46 -18.36 -20.42
N TYR A 173 -11.05 -18.68 -21.65
CA TYR A 173 -11.57 -18.05 -22.87
C TYR A 173 -12.41 -19.00 -23.74
N LEU A 174 -12.61 -20.25 -23.33
CA LEU A 174 -13.25 -21.29 -24.16
C LEU A 174 -14.56 -21.82 -23.60
N PHE A 175 -14.69 -21.85 -22.28
CA PHE A 175 -15.88 -22.33 -21.61
C PHE A 175 -16.42 -21.14 -20.82
N ASP A 176 -17.38 -20.45 -21.43
CA ASP A 176 -18.19 -19.47 -20.72
C ASP A 176 -19.20 -20.27 -19.89
N ASP A 177 -19.10 -20.16 -18.56
CA ASP A 177 -20.18 -20.51 -17.64
C ASP A 177 -21.36 -19.52 -17.79
#